data_AF-A0A2E4W895-F1
#
_entry.id   AF-A0A2E4W895-F1
#
_cell.length_a   1.000
_cell.length_b   1.000
_cell.length_c   1.000
_cell.angle_alpha   90.00
_cell.angle_beta   90.00
_cell.angle_gamma   90.00
#
_symmetry.space_group_name_H-M   'P 1'
#
loop_
_entity.id
_entity.type
_entity.pdbx_description
1 polymer ?
#
loop_
_entity_poly.entity_id
_entity_poly.type
_entity_poly.pdbx_seq_one_letter_code
_entity_poly.pdbx_strand_id
1 'polypeptide(L)'
;MKGYLGTEVVSHEEAGFKDYTPFDWVMYFIECYGQFDGSHHKDWVMDQVARIYNGTPIIVEKASWDNGHYEYRVHLDKPTEKYHKWVRDMKDGEDGANTYSYDEGIAP
;
A
#
# COMPACT_ATOMS: atom_id res chain seq x y z
N MET A 1 -19.54 11.76 6.48
CA MET A 1 -19.98 12.97 5.73
C MET A 1 -21.20 12.57 4.88
N LYS A 2 -22.32 13.31 4.92
CA LYS A 2 -23.48 13.02 4.04
C LYS A 2 -23.16 13.48 2.60
N GLY A 3 -23.84 12.91 1.60
CA GLY A 3 -23.70 13.35 0.21
C GLY A 3 -22.55 12.72 -0.58
N TYR A 4 -22.12 11.50 -0.24
CA TYR A 4 -21.05 10.80 -0.96
C TYR A 4 -21.47 10.47 -2.40
N LEU A 5 -20.69 10.92 -3.37
CA LEU A 5 -20.93 10.72 -4.80
C LEU A 5 -20.23 9.48 -5.37
N GLY A 6 -19.25 8.92 -4.64
CA GLY A 6 -18.50 7.74 -5.06
C GLY A 6 -17.00 7.99 -5.13
N THR A 7 -16.29 6.98 -5.65
CA THR A 7 -14.87 7.03 -5.99
C THR A 7 -14.68 6.78 -7.47
N GLU A 8 -13.66 7.41 -8.04
CA GLU A 8 -13.15 7.13 -9.38
C GLU A 8 -11.63 6.98 -9.34
N VAL A 9 -11.08 6.03 -10.11
CA VAL A 9 -9.62 5.90 -10.27
C VAL A 9 -9.12 7.02 -11.14
N VAL A 10 -8.14 7.77 -10.65
CA VAL A 10 -7.52 8.90 -11.34
C VAL A 10 -6.06 8.62 -11.66
N SER A 11 -5.51 9.35 -12.63
CA SER A 11 -4.09 9.26 -12.94
C SER A 11 -3.23 9.86 -11.82
N HIS A 12 -1.99 9.40 -11.68
CA HIS A 12 -1.02 10.01 -10.76
C HIS A 12 -0.77 11.48 -11.10
N GLU A 13 -0.81 11.86 -12.38
CA GLU A 13 -0.67 13.27 -12.80
C GLU A 13 -1.82 14.14 -12.30
N GLU A 14 -3.06 13.69 -12.46
CA GLU A 14 -4.23 14.41 -11.94
C GLU A 14 -4.16 14.60 -10.42
N ALA A 15 -3.69 13.58 -9.70
CA ALA A 15 -3.58 13.62 -8.25
C ALA A 15 -2.32 14.32 -7.72
N GLY A 16 -1.47 14.87 -8.60
CA GLY A 16 -0.24 15.57 -8.21
C GLY A 16 0.94 14.67 -7.84
N PHE A 17 0.86 13.38 -8.17
CA PHE A 17 1.88 12.35 -7.93
C PHE A 17 2.65 11.95 -9.19
N LYS A 18 2.64 12.78 -10.25
CA LYS A 18 3.24 12.46 -11.57
C LYS A 18 4.68 11.94 -11.46
N ASP A 19 5.47 12.59 -10.60
CA ASP A 19 6.90 12.35 -10.47
C ASP A 19 7.24 11.43 -9.28
N TYR A 20 6.23 10.85 -8.61
CA TYR A 20 6.48 9.93 -7.51
C TYR A 20 7.19 8.67 -8.01
N THR A 21 8.36 8.44 -7.44
CA THR A 21 9.12 7.20 -7.61
C THR A 21 8.63 6.14 -6.62
N PRO A 22 9.08 4.88 -6.75
CA PRO A 22 8.82 3.87 -5.72
C PRO A 22 9.29 4.29 -4.32
N PHE A 23 10.36 5.09 -4.21
CA PHE A 23 10.85 5.58 -2.91
C PHE A 23 9.89 6.59 -2.28
N ASP A 24 9.32 7.50 -3.09
CA ASP A 24 8.33 8.47 -2.62
C ASP A 24 7.07 7.76 -2.13
N TRP A 25 6.64 6.69 -2.81
CA TRP A 25 5.52 5.87 -2.36
C TRP A 25 5.82 5.10 -1.08
N VAL A 26 7.03 4.56 -0.92
CA VAL A 26 7.46 3.94 0.34
C VAL A 26 7.36 4.94 1.49
N MET A 27 7.88 6.15 1.32
CA MET A 27 7.81 7.19 2.33
C MET A 27 6.37 7.64 2.60
N TYR A 28 5.55 7.79 1.55
CA TYR A 28 4.13 8.10 1.68
C TYR A 28 3.41 7.12 2.62
N PHE A 29 3.57 5.81 2.41
CA PHE A 29 2.91 4.81 3.26
C PHE A 29 3.44 4.83 4.70
N ILE A 30 4.75 5.03 4.90
CA ILE A 30 5.34 5.15 6.23
C ILE A 30 4.82 6.39 6.97
N GLU A 31 4.73 7.54 6.28
CA GLU A 31 4.28 8.81 6.86
C GLU A 31 2.76 8.81 7.13
N CYS A 32 1.97 8.14 6.30
CA CYS A 32 0.53 8.02 6.49
C CYS A 32 0.15 7.01 7.56
N TYR A 33 0.93 5.93 7.75
CA TYR A 33 0.47 4.78 8.53
C TYR A 33 1.45 4.29 9.62
N GLY A 34 2.72 4.69 9.59
CA GLY A 34 3.75 4.20 10.52
C GLY A 34 3.54 4.62 11.99
N GLN A 35 2.68 5.62 12.23
CA GLN A 35 2.37 6.17 13.54
C GLN A 35 1.22 5.47 14.27
N PHE A 36 0.47 4.58 13.61
CA PHE A 36 -0.65 3.89 14.25
C PHE A 36 -0.14 2.85 15.27
N ASP A 37 -0.82 2.77 16.41
CA ASP A 37 -0.46 1.84 17.48
C ASP A 37 -0.92 0.41 17.16
N GLY A 38 -0.16 -0.60 17.61
CA GLY A 38 -0.36 -2.01 17.29
C GLY A 38 0.74 -2.57 16.39
N SER A 39 1.27 -3.75 16.75
CA SER A 39 2.35 -4.39 15.97
C SER A 39 1.88 -4.82 14.58
N HIS A 40 0.66 -5.35 14.46
CA HIS A 40 0.08 -5.80 13.20
C HIS A 40 -0.10 -4.67 12.17
N HIS A 41 -0.27 -3.42 12.61
CA HIS A 41 -0.29 -2.26 11.72
C HIS A 41 1.12 -1.96 11.18
N LYS A 42 2.17 -2.12 12.01
CA LYS A 42 3.56 -1.95 11.57
C LYS A 42 3.96 -3.05 10.59
N ASP A 43 3.54 -4.29 10.87
CA ASP A 43 3.72 -5.42 9.95
C ASP A 43 3.06 -5.12 8.60
N TRP A 44 1.84 -4.55 8.60
CA TRP A 44 1.16 -4.14 7.39
C TRP A 44 1.88 -3.05 6.60
N VAL A 45 2.41 -2.02 7.27
CA VAL A 45 3.19 -0.96 6.61
C VAL A 45 4.48 -1.53 6.01
N MET A 46 5.20 -2.38 6.74
CA MET A 46 6.38 -3.07 6.22
C MET A 46 6.04 -3.91 4.99
N ASP A 47 4.89 -4.59 5.02
CA ASP A 47 4.40 -5.36 3.89
C ASP A 47 4.06 -4.47 2.67
N GLN A 48 3.43 -3.31 2.88
CA GLN A 48 3.17 -2.36 1.79
C GLN A 48 4.47 -1.87 1.15
N VAL A 49 5.49 -1.58 1.96
CA VAL A 49 6.83 -1.20 1.46
C VAL A 49 7.44 -2.33 0.63
N ALA A 50 7.34 -3.58 1.07
CA ALA A 50 7.81 -4.74 0.31
C ALA A 50 7.05 -4.93 -1.01
N ARG A 51 5.73 -4.72 -1.02
CA ARG A 51 4.90 -4.75 -2.24
C ARG A 51 5.32 -3.67 -3.23
N ILE A 52 5.51 -2.43 -2.78
CA ILE A 52 5.96 -1.32 -3.62
C ILE A 52 7.33 -1.62 -4.23
N TYR A 53 8.29 -2.09 -3.42
CA TYR A 53 9.61 -2.49 -3.89
C TYR A 53 9.55 -3.62 -4.95
N ASN A 54 8.59 -4.53 -4.79
CA ASN A 54 8.35 -5.61 -5.74
C ASN A 54 7.42 -5.23 -6.91
N GLY A 55 7.09 -3.94 -7.06
CA GLY A 55 6.41 -3.39 -8.22
C GLY A 55 4.88 -3.53 -8.20
N THR A 56 4.28 -3.73 -7.03
CA THR A 56 2.81 -3.69 -6.90
C THR A 56 2.29 -2.30 -7.29
N PRO A 57 1.30 -2.21 -8.22
CA PRO A 57 0.78 -0.93 -8.68
C PRO A 57 0.14 -0.10 -7.56
N ILE A 58 0.33 1.22 -7.63
CA ILE A 58 -0.32 2.20 -6.76
C ILE A 58 -1.60 2.68 -7.44
N ILE A 59 -2.73 2.53 -6.76
CA ILE A 59 -4.03 3.05 -7.18
C ILE A 59 -4.32 4.33 -6.39
N VAL A 60 -4.71 5.37 -7.12
CA VAL A 60 -5.19 6.63 -6.54
C VAL A 60 -6.63 6.80 -6.95
N GLU A 61 -7.52 6.87 -5.96
CA GLU A 61 -8.94 7.13 -6.16
C GLU A 61 -9.31 8.51 -5.65
N LYS A 62 -10.14 9.22 -6.40
CA LYS A 62 -10.76 10.47 -5.95
C LYS A 62 -12.14 10.17 -5.38
N ALA A 63 -12.29 10.31 -4.07
CA ALA A 63 -13.58 10.26 -3.41
C ALA A 63 -14.21 11.65 -3.40
N SER A 64 -15.47 11.78 -3.81
CA SER A 64 -16.14 13.09 -3.97
C SER A 64 -17.47 13.18 -3.22
N TRP A 65 -17.86 14.41 -2.85
CA TRP A 65 -19.11 14.73 -2.16
C TRP A 65 -19.88 15.86 -2.85
N ASP A 66 -21.20 15.89 -2.64
CA ASP A 66 -22.14 16.86 -3.24
C ASP A 66 -21.88 18.32 -2.84
N ASN A 67 -21.16 18.55 -1.74
CA ASN A 67 -20.73 19.86 -1.27
C ASN A 67 -19.44 20.37 -1.95
N GLY A 68 -18.92 19.65 -2.95
CA GLY A 68 -17.68 19.98 -3.66
C GLY A 68 -16.40 19.56 -2.95
N HIS A 69 -16.49 18.92 -1.78
CA HIS A 69 -15.33 18.31 -1.13
C HIS A 69 -14.88 17.06 -1.89
N TYR A 70 -13.57 16.81 -1.89
CA TYR A 70 -12.99 15.56 -2.35
C TYR A 70 -11.74 15.23 -1.54
N GLU A 71 -11.35 13.96 -1.55
CA GLU A 71 -10.08 13.47 -1.02
C GLU A 71 -9.49 12.43 -1.97
N TYR A 72 -8.15 12.32 -2.01
CA TYR A 72 -7.48 11.22 -2.68
C TYR A 72 -7.27 10.08 -1.70
N ARG A 73 -7.63 8.87 -2.11
CA ARG A 73 -7.40 7.62 -1.39
C ARG A 73 -6.38 6.80 -2.16
N VAL A 74 -5.26 6.51 -1.51
CA VAL A 74 -4.15 5.79 -2.11
C VAL A 74 -4.10 4.39 -1.51
N HIS A 75 -4.02 3.37 -2.36
CA HIS A 75 -3.86 1.98 -1.95
C HIS A 75 -3.09 1.17 -3.01
N LEU A 76 -2.67 -0.04 -2.66
CA LEU A 76 -2.00 -0.95 -3.58
C LEU A 76 -3.01 -1.85 -4.29
N ASP A 77 -2.77 -2.14 -5.57
CA ASP A 77 -3.50 -3.18 -6.31
C ASP A 77 -3.02 -4.59 -5.88
N LYS A 78 -3.47 -5.62 -6.60
CA LYS A 78 -3.04 -7.00 -6.45
C LYS A 78 -1.51 -7.12 -6.50
N PRO A 79 -0.89 -7.85 -5.57
CA PRO A 79 0.54 -8.05 -5.57
C PRO A 79 1.04 -8.72 -6.84
N THR A 80 2.28 -8.40 -7.21
CA THR A 80 2.94 -9.04 -8.34
C THR A 80 3.39 -10.45 -8.00
N GLU A 81 3.60 -11.30 -9.01
CA GLU A 81 4.24 -12.61 -8.79
C GLU A 81 5.67 -12.45 -8.24
N LYS A 82 6.35 -11.33 -8.56
CA LYS A 82 7.65 -10.99 -7.98
C LYS A 82 7.56 -10.83 -6.46
N TYR A 83 6.53 -10.15 -5.95
CA TYR A 83 6.27 -10.07 -4.51
C TYR A 83 6.02 -11.45 -3.92
N HIS A 84 5.14 -12.26 -4.53
CA HIS A 84 4.84 -13.60 -3.98
C HIS A 84 6.06 -14.52 -3.97
N LYS A 85 6.92 -14.44 -4.98
CA LYS A 85 8.22 -15.14 -4.96
C LYS A 85 9.10 -14.64 -3.83
N TRP A 86 9.25 -13.32 -3.68
CA TRP A 86 10.04 -12.75 -2.62
C TRP A 86 9.55 -13.16 -1.22
N VAL A 87 8.23 -13.18 -0.98
CA VAL A 87 7.66 -13.69 0.29
C VAL A 87 8.03 -15.14 0.53
N ARG A 88 7.94 -16.01 -0.49
CA ARG A 88 8.36 -17.42 -0.37
C ARG A 88 9.84 -17.52 0.00
N ASP A 89 10.68 -16.73 -0.65
CA ASP A 89 12.12 -16.68 -0.39
C ASP A 89 12.43 -16.18 1.04
N MET A 90 11.65 -15.22 1.57
CA MET A 90 11.78 -14.74 2.96
C MET A 90 11.36 -15.77 4.01
N LYS A 91 10.47 -16.70 3.64
CA LYS A 91 10.04 -17.80 4.51
C LYS A 91 10.97 -19.01 4.44
N ASP A 92 11.81 -19.10 3.42
CA ASP A 92 12.78 -20.18 3.25
C ASP A 92 14.02 -19.94 4.13
N GLY A 93 14.46 -20.96 4.84
CA GLY A 93 15.58 -20.88 5.78
C GLY A 93 16.40 -22.17 5.81
N GLU A 94 17.27 -22.31 6.80
CA GLU A 94 18.23 -23.44 6.87
C GLU A 94 17.55 -24.82 6.89
N ASP A 95 16.33 -24.91 7.44
CA ASP A 95 15.52 -26.14 7.53
C ASP A 95 14.53 -26.30 6.35
N GLY A 96 14.63 -25.43 5.33
CA GLY A 96 13.77 -25.41 4.15
C GLY A 96 12.56 -24.48 4.27
N ALA A 97 11.54 -24.73 3.43
CA ALA A 97 10.42 -23.81 3.25
C ALA A 97 9.59 -23.63 4.53
N ASN A 98 9.26 -22.36 4.85
CA ASN A 98 8.55 -21.94 6.07
C ASN A 98 9.35 -22.12 7.37
N THR A 99 10.68 -22.09 7.30
CA THR A 99 11.54 -21.91 8.47
C THR A 99 11.24 -20.58 9.18
N TYR A 100 10.97 -19.53 8.40
CA TYR A 100 10.55 -18.22 8.91
C TYR A 100 9.08 -17.94 8.62
N SER A 101 8.48 -17.08 9.45
CA SER A 101 7.15 -16.53 9.24
C SER A 101 7.22 -15.18 8.51
N TYR A 102 6.19 -14.88 7.73
CA TYR A 102 5.97 -13.58 7.12
C TYR A 102 4.51 -13.22 7.36
N ASP A 103 4.27 -12.08 8.02
CA ASP A 103 2.93 -11.58 8.33
C ASP A 103 2.63 -10.36 7.45
N GLU A 104 1.50 -10.36 6.77
CA GLU A 104 1.05 -9.24 5.93
C GLU A 104 0.38 -8.13 6.77
N GLY A 105 0.18 -8.38 8.07
CA GLY A 105 -0.43 -7.46 9.01
C GLY A 105 -1.91 -7.17 8.71
N ILE A 106 -2.42 -6.10 9.31
CA ILE A 106 -3.78 -5.58 9.08
C ILE A 106 -3.67 -4.08 8.83
N ALA A 107 -4.46 -3.56 7.88
CA ALA A 107 -4.52 -2.13 7.60
C ALA A 107 -5.01 -1.34 8.85
N PRO A 108 -4.43 -0.16 9.15
CA PRO A 108 -4.87 0.71 10.25
C PRO A 108 -6.30 1.25 10.15
#